data_AF-A0A4Q2ZSG2-F1
#
_entry.id   AF-A0A4Q2ZSG2-F1
#
_cell.length_a   1.000
_cell.length_b   1.000
_cell.length_c   1.000
_cell.angle_alpha   90.00
_cell.angle_beta   90.00
_cell.angle_gamma   90.00
#
_symmetry.space_group_name_H-M   'P 1'
#
loop_
_entity.id
_entity.type
_entity.pdbx_description
1 polymer ?
#
loop_
_entity_poly.entity_id
_entity_poly.type
_entity_poly.pdbx_seq_one_letter_code
_entity_poly.pdbx_strand_id
1 'polypeptide(L)'
;MDAIIGLITVGVIIYWISKNTKGKRKIAASSSSRSVPKRAVQIAKLQIEGVLIQVLETIYILEYSASPDTVTSRLAFLRERLTQLSTYNATTLKQALISAIARYREAYYDRPVTESQIKIVETSNDILDNWQSFSDKYLYDSMLRYISVQRTEIEQLKTTKGKQNRAAKVATIIDETGIHLYSADTKNKAEAMKKKLLEAY
;
A
#
# COMPACT_ATOMS: atom_id res chain seq x y z
N MET A 1 -5.05 1.85 31.97
CA MET A 1 -6.21 0.95 32.20
C MET A 1 -6.53 0.17 30.92
N ASP A 2 -5.50 -0.18 30.14
CA ASP A 2 -5.69 -0.46 28.69
C ASP A 2 -5.52 -1.94 28.34
N ALA A 3 -5.05 -2.76 29.29
CA ALA A 3 -4.96 -4.21 29.11
C ALA A 3 -6.31 -4.93 29.33
N ILE A 4 -7.25 -4.31 30.03
CA ILE A 4 -8.54 -4.93 30.38
C ILE A 4 -9.55 -4.81 29.23
N ILE A 5 -9.47 -3.76 28.42
CA ILE A 5 -10.39 -3.52 27.29
C ILE A 5 -10.11 -4.48 26.12
N GLY A 6 -8.85 -4.86 25.91
CA GLY A 6 -8.46 -5.81 24.85
C GLY A 6 -8.91 -7.26 25.10
N LEU A 7 -9.00 -7.69 26.36
CA LEU A 7 -9.46 -9.05 26.70
C LEU A 7 -10.98 -9.21 26.60
N ILE A 8 -11.74 -8.15 26.90
CA ILE A 8 -13.20 -8.17 26.84
C ILE A 8 -13.69 -8.27 25.39
N THR A 9 -13.01 -7.62 24.44
CA THR A 9 -13.39 -7.64 23.02
C THR A 9 -13.09 -8.99 22.34
N VAL A 10 -11.98 -9.65 22.68
CA VAL A 10 -11.67 -11.01 22.16
C VAL A 10 -12.63 -12.06 22.74
N GLY A 11 -13.00 -11.92 24.03
CA GLY A 11 -13.95 -12.82 24.69
C GLY A 11 -15.36 -12.79 24.08
N VAL A 12 -15.86 -11.61 23.70
CA VAL A 12 -17.19 -11.44 23.09
C VAL A 12 -17.28 -12.06 21.70
N ILE A 13 -16.19 -12.00 20.92
CA ILE A 13 -16.13 -12.60 19.58
C ILE A 13 -16.15 -14.13 19.67
N ILE A 14 -15.42 -14.73 20.62
CA ILE A 14 -15.40 -16.19 20.81
C ILE A 14 -16.75 -16.70 21.34
N TYR A 15 -17.41 -15.96 22.24
CA TYR A 15 -18.72 -16.34 22.77
C TYR A 15 -19.84 -16.28 21.72
N TRP A 16 -19.80 -15.31 20.80
CA TRP A 16 -20.79 -15.20 19.71
C TRP A 16 -20.66 -16.33 18.67
N ILE A 17 -19.42 -16.76 18.37
CA ILE A 17 -19.13 -17.90 17.48
C ILE A 17 -19.65 -19.22 18.08
N SER A 18 -19.63 -19.39 19.41
CA SER A 18 -20.09 -20.60 20.07
C SER A 18 -21.61 -20.80 20.03
N LYS A 19 -22.41 -19.73 20.13
CA LYS A 19 -23.88 -19.85 20.16
C LYS A 19 -24.55 -20.05 18.80
N ASN A 20 -23.92 -19.66 17.70
CA ASN A 20 -24.54 -19.70 16.36
C ASN A 20 -24.34 -21.01 15.57
N THR A 21 -23.72 -22.03 16.18
CA THR A 21 -23.45 -23.33 15.51
C THR A 21 -24.51 -24.41 15.73
N LYS A 22 -25.58 -24.13 16.48
CA LYS A 22 -26.69 -25.09 16.70
C LYS A 22 -27.87 -24.81 15.79
N GLY A 23 -27.71 -25.15 14.51
CA GLY A 23 -28.78 -25.06 13.51
C GLY A 23 -28.56 -26.00 12.34
N LYS A 24 -28.45 -27.31 12.58
CA LYS A 24 -28.40 -28.31 11.50
C LYS A 24 -29.78 -28.46 10.86
N ARG A 25 -30.01 -27.84 9.70
CA ARG A 25 -30.97 -28.33 8.70
C ARG A 25 -30.22 -29.18 7.67
N LYS A 26 -30.54 -30.48 7.63
CA LYS A 26 -30.14 -31.37 6.55
C LYS A 26 -30.94 -30.99 5.31
N ILE A 27 -30.27 -30.51 4.27
CA ILE A 27 -30.79 -30.52 2.90
C ILE A 27 -29.94 -31.52 2.14
N ALA A 28 -30.58 -32.62 1.74
CA ALA A 28 -30.01 -33.57 0.80
C ALA A 28 -29.98 -32.90 -0.58
N ALA A 29 -28.79 -32.67 -1.12
CA ALA A 29 -28.61 -32.27 -2.51
C ALA A 29 -27.62 -33.22 -3.15
N SER A 30 -28.14 -34.06 -4.04
CA SER A 30 -27.39 -34.83 -5.02
C SER A 30 -26.75 -33.85 -6.02
N SER A 31 -25.43 -33.73 -5.99
CA SER A 31 -24.68 -33.17 -7.11
C SER A 31 -23.28 -33.75 -7.09
N SER A 32 -22.86 -34.37 -8.20
CA SER A 32 -21.55 -34.97 -8.39
C SER A 32 -20.44 -33.91 -8.21
N SER A 33 -19.89 -33.81 -7.01
CA SER A 33 -18.73 -32.96 -6.76
C SER A 33 -17.47 -33.69 -7.22
N ARG A 34 -16.92 -33.29 -8.37
CA ARG A 34 -15.49 -33.53 -8.64
C ARG A 34 -14.71 -32.83 -7.52
N SER A 35 -14.18 -33.60 -6.58
CA SER A 35 -13.34 -33.07 -5.51
C SER A 35 -12.10 -32.45 -6.11
N VAL A 36 -11.95 -31.13 -6.01
CA VAL A 36 -10.70 -30.44 -6.36
C VAL A 36 -9.58 -31.04 -5.50
N PRO A 37 -8.46 -31.50 -6.09
CA PRO A 37 -7.39 -32.12 -5.32
C PRO A 37 -6.80 -31.12 -4.31
N LYS A 38 -6.61 -31.55 -3.05
CA LYS A 38 -6.12 -30.71 -1.93
C LYS A 38 -4.88 -29.89 -2.28
N ARG A 39 -4.00 -30.43 -3.14
CA ARG A 39 -2.78 -29.76 -3.62
C ARG A 39 -3.07 -28.50 -4.44
N ALA A 40 -4.10 -28.50 -5.28
CA ALA A 40 -4.46 -27.33 -6.09
C ALA A 40 -4.98 -26.17 -5.23
N VAL A 41 -5.78 -26.49 -4.20
CA VAL A 41 -6.27 -25.51 -3.22
C VAL A 41 -5.11 -24.87 -2.44
N GLN A 42 -4.13 -25.68 -2.05
CA GLN A 42 -2.94 -25.19 -1.34
C GLN A 42 -2.07 -24.27 -2.22
N ILE A 43 -1.88 -24.61 -3.50
CA ILE A 43 -1.14 -23.76 -4.45
C ILE A 43 -1.86 -22.42 -4.64
N ALA A 44 -3.19 -22.42 -4.83
CA ALA A 44 -3.97 -21.19 -4.97
C ALA A 44 -3.85 -20.30 -3.73
N LYS A 45 -3.88 -20.89 -2.52
CA LYS A 45 -3.68 -20.15 -1.27
C LYS A 45 -2.31 -19.48 -1.21
N LEU A 46 -1.25 -20.23 -1.54
CA LEU A 46 0.13 -19.72 -1.56
C LEU A 46 0.31 -18.58 -2.57
N GLN A 47 -0.38 -18.63 -3.71
CA GLN A 47 -0.36 -17.56 -4.71
C GLN A 47 -0.99 -16.26 -4.16
N ILE A 48 -2.16 -16.34 -3.53
CA ILE A 48 -2.83 -15.17 -2.95
C ILE A 48 -1.94 -14.54 -1.86
N GLU A 49 -1.36 -15.37 -0.99
CA GLU A 49 -0.48 -14.89 0.08
C GLU A 49 0.79 -14.23 -0.46
N GLY A 50 1.37 -14.76 -1.53
CA GLY A 50 2.52 -14.14 -2.20
C GLY A 50 2.18 -12.75 -2.76
N VAL A 51 1.01 -12.60 -3.40
CA VAL A 51 0.52 -11.31 -3.89
C VAL A 51 0.28 -10.33 -2.74
N LEU A 52 -0.31 -10.79 -1.64
CA LEU A 52 -0.55 -9.98 -0.46
C LEU A 52 0.76 -9.47 0.17
N ILE A 53 1.78 -10.32 0.28
CA ILE A 53 3.11 -9.91 0.74
C ILE A 53 3.69 -8.82 -0.17
N GLN A 54 3.61 -9.00 -1.49
CA GLN A 54 4.07 -8.00 -2.45
C GLN A 54 3.33 -6.66 -2.30
N VAL A 55 2.03 -6.68 -2.01
CA VAL A 55 1.25 -5.47 -1.73
C VAL A 55 1.76 -4.78 -0.47
N LEU A 56 1.94 -5.52 0.63
CA LEU A 56 2.46 -4.97 1.89
C LEU A 56 3.85 -4.34 1.71
N GLU A 57 4.76 -5.04 1.02
CA GLU A 57 6.09 -4.52 0.68
C GLU A 57 6.01 -3.25 -0.17
N THR A 58 5.12 -3.24 -1.16
CA THR A 58 5.00 -2.11 -2.08
C THR A 58 4.47 -0.89 -1.35
N ILE A 59 3.45 -1.03 -0.50
CA ILE A 59 2.93 0.09 0.31
C ILE A 59 4.02 0.63 1.23
N TYR A 60 4.82 -0.24 1.87
CA TYR A 60 5.96 0.21 2.66
C TYR A 60 6.92 1.06 1.82
N ILE A 61 7.29 0.61 0.62
CA ILE A 61 8.17 1.40 -0.25
C ILE A 61 7.54 2.75 -0.63
N LEU A 62 6.24 2.79 -0.90
CA LEU A 62 5.53 4.03 -1.23
C LEU A 62 5.50 5.03 -0.06
N GLU A 63 5.39 4.53 1.18
CA GLU A 63 5.37 5.34 2.39
C GLU A 63 6.75 5.97 2.67
N TYR A 64 7.85 5.26 2.40
CA TYR A 64 9.19 5.69 2.83
C TYR A 64 10.12 6.17 1.70
N SER A 65 9.87 5.83 0.44
CA SER A 65 10.76 6.20 -0.66
C SER A 65 10.74 7.72 -0.90
N ALA A 66 11.94 8.29 -1.04
CA ALA A 66 12.16 9.65 -1.52
C ALA A 66 12.44 9.72 -3.03
N SER A 67 12.49 8.59 -3.74
CA SER A 67 12.71 8.55 -5.19
C SER A 67 11.36 8.57 -5.91
N PRO A 68 11.01 9.65 -6.64
CA PRO A 68 9.77 9.71 -7.41
C PRO A 68 9.64 8.59 -8.44
N ASP A 69 10.71 8.28 -9.17
CA ASP A 69 10.71 7.18 -10.16
C ASP A 69 10.40 5.81 -9.53
N THR A 70 10.97 5.56 -8.35
CA THR A 70 10.67 4.36 -7.58
C THR A 70 9.20 4.33 -7.19
N VAL A 71 8.64 5.45 -6.75
CA VAL A 71 7.23 5.54 -6.37
C VAL A 71 6.31 5.34 -7.58
N THR A 72 6.60 5.95 -8.73
CA THR A 72 5.85 5.78 -9.98
C THR A 72 5.81 4.32 -10.42
N SER A 73 6.96 3.64 -10.47
CA SER A 73 7.03 2.22 -10.85
C SER A 73 6.32 1.31 -9.84
N ARG A 74 6.42 1.61 -8.54
CA ARG A 74 5.74 0.85 -7.47
C ARG A 74 4.23 1.06 -7.47
N LEU A 75 3.74 2.25 -7.83
CA LEU A 75 2.31 2.49 -8.00
C LEU A 75 1.75 1.65 -9.15
N ALA A 76 2.42 1.60 -10.31
CA ALA A 76 2.00 0.76 -11.42
C ALA A 76 1.93 -0.73 -11.02
N PHE A 77 2.96 -1.23 -10.34
CA PHE A 77 3.00 -2.59 -9.81
C PHE A 77 1.89 -2.85 -8.76
N LEU A 78 1.66 -1.91 -7.85
CA LEU A 78 0.59 -2.03 -6.85
C LEU A 78 -0.77 -2.13 -7.51
N ARG A 79 -1.05 -1.34 -8.54
CA ARG A 79 -2.31 -1.39 -9.28
C ARG A 79 -2.56 -2.78 -9.88
N GLU A 80 -1.53 -3.38 -10.47
CA GLU A 80 -1.61 -4.74 -11.02
C GLU A 80 -1.95 -5.75 -9.92
N ARG A 81 -1.27 -5.69 -8.77
CA ARG A 81 -1.50 -6.62 -7.66
C ARG A 81 -2.87 -6.43 -7.02
N LEU A 82 -3.33 -5.19 -6.84
CA LEU A 82 -4.69 -4.93 -6.34
C LEU A 82 -5.76 -5.41 -7.33
N THR A 83 -5.53 -5.25 -8.63
CA THR A 83 -6.43 -5.79 -9.68
C THR A 83 -6.46 -7.31 -9.66
N GLN A 84 -5.34 -7.96 -9.33
CA GLN A 84 -5.32 -9.41 -9.14
C GLN A 84 -6.12 -9.81 -7.88
N LEU A 85 -5.97 -9.07 -6.78
CA LEU A 85 -6.67 -9.34 -5.53
C LEU A 85 -8.18 -9.10 -5.62
N SER A 86 -8.63 -8.14 -6.43
CA SER A 86 -10.07 -7.84 -6.61
C SER A 86 -10.89 -8.99 -7.22
N THR A 87 -10.21 -9.99 -7.81
CA THR A 87 -10.87 -11.19 -8.35
C THR A 87 -11.32 -12.18 -7.27
N TYR A 88 -10.84 -12.03 -6.03
CA TYR A 88 -11.16 -12.92 -4.91
C TYR A 88 -12.23 -12.29 -4.01
N ASN A 89 -13.05 -13.15 -3.38
CA ASN A 89 -14.03 -12.68 -2.41
C ASN A 89 -13.37 -12.26 -1.08
N ALA A 90 -14.05 -11.39 -0.32
CA ALA A 90 -13.56 -10.82 0.93
C ALA A 90 -13.17 -11.87 1.99
N THR A 91 -13.92 -12.97 2.10
CA THR A 91 -13.63 -14.03 3.08
C THR A 91 -12.31 -14.72 2.78
N THR A 92 -12.08 -15.07 1.50
CA THR A 92 -10.82 -15.69 1.05
C THR A 92 -9.64 -14.74 1.27
N LEU A 93 -9.79 -13.46 0.90
CA LEU A 93 -8.75 -12.45 1.09
C LEU A 93 -8.39 -12.28 2.56
N LYS A 94 -9.39 -12.18 3.45
CA LYS A 94 -9.17 -12.00 4.89
C LYS A 94 -8.39 -13.17 5.51
N GLN A 95 -8.74 -14.41 5.15
CA GLN A 95 -8.01 -15.60 5.63
C GLN A 95 -6.57 -15.65 5.12
N ALA A 96 -6.35 -15.31 3.85
CA ALA A 96 -5.03 -15.24 3.26
C ALA A 96 -4.19 -14.10 3.86
N LEU A 97 -4.80 -12.95 4.14
CA LEU A 97 -4.13 -11.78 4.73
C LEU A 97 -3.55 -12.08 6.11
N ILE A 98 -4.30 -12.76 6.97
CA ILE A 98 -3.80 -13.18 8.29
C ILE A 98 -2.53 -14.03 8.14
N SER A 99 -2.54 -14.97 7.20
CA SER A 99 -1.41 -15.87 6.95
C SER A 99 -0.22 -15.15 6.29
N ALA A 100 -0.51 -14.18 5.42
CA ALA A 100 0.49 -13.33 4.76
C ALA A 100 1.19 -12.40 5.75
N ILE A 101 0.45 -11.78 6.68
CA ILE A 101 1.01 -10.92 7.73
C ILE A 101 1.96 -11.70 8.63
N ALA A 102 1.63 -12.94 8.99
CA ALA A 102 2.52 -13.79 9.79
C ALA A 102 3.86 -14.02 9.07
N ARG A 103 3.83 -14.41 7.79
CA ARG A 103 5.05 -14.60 6.99
C ARG A 103 5.82 -13.32 6.74
N TYR A 104 5.11 -12.22 6.52
CA TYR A 104 5.74 -10.92 6.33
C TYR A 104 6.58 -10.54 7.56
N ARG A 105 6.04 -10.77 8.77
CA ARG A 105 6.76 -10.52 10.04
C ARG A 105 7.96 -11.45 10.22
N GLU A 106 7.86 -12.70 9.77
CA GLU A 106 9.00 -13.64 9.79
C GLU A 106 10.13 -13.18 8.85
N ALA A 107 9.79 -12.62 7.69
CA ALA A 107 10.75 -12.13 6.71
C ALA A 107 11.35 -10.76 7.08
N TYR A 108 10.56 -9.87 7.69
CA TYR A 108 10.95 -8.50 8.00
C TYR A 108 10.65 -8.16 9.47
N TYR A 109 11.61 -8.45 10.36
CA TYR A 109 11.44 -8.23 11.80
C TYR A 109 11.33 -6.74 12.18
N ASP A 110 11.89 -5.85 11.37
CA ASP A 110 11.97 -4.40 11.58
C ASP A 110 10.83 -3.62 10.91
N ARG A 111 9.93 -4.31 10.19
CA ARG A 111 8.85 -3.68 9.41
C ARG A 111 7.50 -4.19 9.90
N PRO A 112 6.94 -3.62 10.98
CA PRO A 112 5.61 -3.99 11.42
C PRO A 112 4.57 -3.60 10.38
N VAL A 113 3.65 -4.50 10.06
CA VAL A 113 2.49 -4.20 9.21
C VAL A 113 1.59 -3.18 9.91
N THR A 114 1.31 -2.06 9.24
CA THR A 114 0.49 -0.97 9.76
C THR A 114 -1.00 -1.19 9.46
N GLU A 115 -1.86 -0.51 10.20
CA GLU A 115 -3.32 -0.52 9.95
C GLU A 115 -3.66 0.05 8.56
N SER A 116 -2.90 1.06 8.10
CA SER A 116 -3.02 1.64 6.76
C SER A 116 -2.81 0.58 5.67
N GLN A 117 -1.75 -0.22 5.81
CA GLN A 117 -1.45 -1.31 4.87
C GLN A 117 -2.56 -2.36 4.82
N ILE A 118 -3.10 -2.74 5.98
CA ILE A 118 -4.21 -3.70 6.06
C ILE A 118 -5.45 -3.14 5.38
N LYS A 119 -5.80 -1.88 5.68
CA LYS A 119 -6.97 -1.22 5.11
C LYS A 119 -6.89 -1.15 3.58
N ILE A 120 -5.71 -0.87 3.02
CA ILE A 120 -5.52 -0.84 1.56
C ILE A 120 -5.84 -2.19 0.90
N VAL A 121 -5.50 -3.30 1.55
CA VAL A 121 -5.86 -4.63 1.06
C VAL A 121 -7.37 -4.86 1.17
N GLU A 122 -7.97 -4.49 2.30
CA GLU A 122 -9.40 -4.73 2.55
C GLU A 122 -10.32 -3.88 1.66
N THR A 123 -9.89 -2.66 1.30
CA THR A 123 -10.64 -1.72 0.45
C THR A 123 -10.03 -1.62 -0.95
N SER A 124 -9.49 -2.73 -1.49
CA SER A 124 -8.78 -2.72 -2.78
C SER A 124 -9.63 -2.21 -3.93
N ASN A 125 -10.91 -2.55 -3.96
CA ASN A 125 -11.84 -2.10 -5.01
C ASN A 125 -12.05 -0.58 -4.95
N ASP A 126 -12.32 -0.04 -3.77
CA ASP A 126 -12.50 1.41 -3.57
C ASP A 126 -11.24 2.19 -3.99
N ILE A 127 -10.06 1.61 -3.75
CA ILE A 127 -8.77 2.18 -4.17
C ILE A 127 -8.60 2.12 -5.68
N LEU A 128 -8.98 1.03 -6.34
CA LEU A 128 -8.91 0.91 -7.80
C LEU A 128 -9.86 1.90 -8.48
N ASP A 129 -11.05 2.11 -7.93
CA ASP A 129 -12.03 3.07 -8.44
C ASP A 129 -11.54 4.53 -8.25
N ASN A 130 -10.84 4.80 -7.14
CA ASN A 130 -10.27 6.12 -6.82
C ASN A 130 -8.75 6.19 -7.05
N TRP A 131 -8.23 5.41 -8.01
CA TRP A 131 -6.80 5.21 -8.19
C TRP A 131 -6.01 6.51 -8.36
N GLN A 132 -6.58 7.48 -9.08
CA GLN A 132 -5.94 8.78 -9.32
C GLN A 132 -5.68 9.53 -8.00
N SER A 133 -6.69 9.65 -7.14
CA SER A 133 -6.54 10.32 -5.84
C SER A 133 -5.58 9.55 -4.92
N PHE A 134 -5.65 8.22 -4.93
CA PHE A 134 -4.76 7.37 -4.17
C PHE A 134 -3.29 7.53 -4.60
N SER A 135 -3.02 7.49 -5.90
CA SER A 135 -1.66 7.62 -6.46
C SER A 135 -1.07 9.02 -6.29
N ASP A 136 -1.88 10.06 -6.48
CA ASP A 136 -1.49 11.46 -6.28
C ASP A 136 -0.89 11.71 -4.90
N LYS A 137 -1.50 11.13 -3.85
CA LYS A 137 -1.00 11.24 -2.48
C LYS A 137 0.44 10.73 -2.38
N TYR A 138 0.71 9.51 -2.82
CA TYR A 138 2.03 8.91 -2.68
C TYR A 138 3.09 9.60 -3.55
N LEU A 139 2.74 10.01 -4.77
CA LEU A 139 3.64 10.78 -5.63
C LEU A 139 3.99 12.11 -4.97
N TYR A 140 2.98 12.86 -4.51
CA TYR A 140 3.20 14.14 -3.85
C TYR A 140 4.04 14.00 -2.56
N ASP A 141 3.70 13.03 -1.70
CA ASP A 141 4.46 12.73 -0.49
C ASP A 141 5.93 12.38 -0.81
N SER A 142 6.17 11.65 -1.91
CA SER A 142 7.52 11.30 -2.36
C SER A 142 8.32 12.52 -2.86
N MET A 143 7.66 13.46 -3.54
CA MET A 143 8.28 14.71 -3.99
C MET A 143 8.70 15.58 -2.80
N LEU A 144 7.87 15.66 -1.76
CA LEU A 144 8.23 16.37 -0.52
C LEU A 144 9.49 15.79 0.11
N ARG A 145 9.58 14.46 0.22
CA ARG A 145 10.77 13.78 0.72
C ARG A 145 11.98 14.00 -0.18
N TYR A 146 11.80 13.89 -1.50
CA TYR A 146 12.85 14.12 -2.49
C TYR A 146 13.46 15.50 -2.33
N ILE A 147 12.62 16.54 -2.30
CA ILE A 147 13.05 17.94 -2.14
C ILE A 147 13.77 18.12 -0.81
N SER A 148 13.29 17.52 0.28
CA SER A 148 13.94 17.62 1.58
C SER A 148 15.37 17.04 1.57
N VAL A 149 15.57 15.88 0.94
CA VAL A 149 16.91 15.29 0.77
C VAL A 149 17.78 16.21 -0.09
N GLN A 150 17.24 16.67 -1.22
CA GLN A 150 17.97 17.50 -2.18
C GLN A 150 18.35 18.87 -1.62
N ARG A 151 17.53 19.48 -0.74
CA ARG A 151 17.89 20.73 -0.05
C ARG A 151 19.14 20.58 0.78
N THR A 152 19.24 19.49 1.55
CA THR A 152 20.42 19.19 2.35
C THR A 152 21.67 19.07 1.47
N GLU A 153 21.55 18.39 0.32
CA GLU A 153 22.64 18.26 -0.65
C GLU A 153 23.03 19.60 -1.30
N ILE A 154 22.05 20.45 -1.63
CA ILE A 154 22.27 21.78 -2.20
C ILE A 154 23.01 22.67 -1.19
N GLU A 155 22.59 22.66 0.08
CA GLU A 155 23.19 23.49 1.12
C GLU A 155 24.67 23.18 1.34
N GLN A 156 25.06 21.91 1.18
CA GLN A 156 26.44 21.43 1.28
C GLN A 156 27.34 21.88 0.12
N LEU A 157 26.78 22.38 -0.99
CA LEU A 157 27.58 22.87 -2.11
C LEU A 157 28.25 24.21 -1.77
N LYS A 158 29.52 24.35 -2.16
CA LYS A 158 30.34 25.54 -1.83
C LYS A 158 30.00 26.77 -2.68
N THR A 159 29.55 26.57 -3.92
CA THR A 159 29.38 27.67 -4.88
C THR A 159 27.93 27.95 -5.17
N THR A 160 27.56 29.24 -5.26
CA THR A 160 26.20 29.67 -5.62
C THR A 160 25.76 29.06 -6.95
N LYS A 161 26.66 29.07 -7.96
CA LYS A 161 26.40 28.44 -9.26
C LYS A 161 26.12 26.93 -9.15
N GLY A 162 26.83 26.23 -8.27
CA GLY A 162 26.57 24.81 -8.00
C GLY A 162 25.18 24.60 -7.41
N LYS A 163 24.79 25.44 -6.45
CA LYS A 163 23.46 25.41 -5.82
C LYS A 163 22.34 25.62 -6.84
N GLN A 164 22.46 26.68 -7.66
CA GLN A 164 21.53 27.00 -8.75
C GLN A 164 21.39 25.85 -9.74
N ASN A 165 22.50 25.28 -10.21
CA ASN A 165 22.48 24.16 -11.15
C ASN A 165 21.79 22.92 -10.57
N ARG A 166 22.01 22.63 -9.27
CA ARG A 166 21.37 21.50 -8.61
C ARG A 166 19.88 21.78 -8.38
N ALA A 167 19.51 22.97 -7.93
CA ALA A 167 18.11 23.39 -7.79
C ALA A 167 17.33 23.29 -9.11
N ALA A 168 17.94 23.71 -10.23
CA ALA A 168 17.35 23.57 -11.56
C ALA A 168 17.11 22.11 -11.95
N LYS A 169 18.06 21.21 -11.67
CA LYS A 169 17.88 19.75 -11.90
C LYS A 169 16.73 19.17 -11.08
N VAL A 170 16.62 19.58 -9.81
CA VAL A 170 15.54 19.15 -8.93
C VAL A 170 14.20 19.67 -9.44
N ALA A 171 14.14 20.92 -9.93
CA ALA A 171 12.95 21.48 -10.57
C ALA A 171 12.52 20.67 -11.81
N THR A 172 13.45 20.22 -12.65
CA THR A 172 13.14 19.34 -13.78
C THR A 172 12.50 18.03 -13.33
N ILE A 173 13.01 17.40 -12.27
CA ILE A 173 12.42 16.16 -11.73
C ILE A 173 11.03 16.41 -11.14
N ILE A 174 10.80 17.59 -10.54
CA ILE A 174 9.47 17.99 -10.08
C ILE A 174 8.49 18.09 -11.25
N ASP A 175 8.90 18.68 -12.37
CA ASP A 175 8.07 18.81 -13.57
C ASP A 175 7.74 17.43 -14.16
N GLU A 176 8.76 16.59 -14.35
CA GLU A 176 8.61 15.23 -14.88
C GLU A 176 7.67 14.40 -14.02
N THR A 177 7.83 14.46 -12.69
CA THR A 177 6.93 13.77 -11.75
C THR A 177 5.52 14.38 -11.79
N GLY A 178 5.42 15.70 -11.91
CA GLY A 178 4.15 16.44 -11.93
C GLY A 178 3.22 16.07 -13.08
N ILE A 179 3.76 15.55 -14.20
CA ILE A 179 2.99 15.00 -15.32
C ILE A 179 2.12 13.82 -14.87
N HIS A 180 2.60 13.04 -13.89
CA HIS A 180 1.91 11.85 -13.37
C HIS A 180 0.87 12.18 -12.30
N LEU A 181 0.81 13.42 -11.82
CA LEU A 181 -0.27 13.87 -10.94
C LEU A 181 -1.55 14.05 -11.75
N TYR A 182 -2.70 13.73 -11.16
CA TYR A 182 -4.00 13.82 -11.81
C TYR A 182 -4.78 15.05 -11.36
N SER A 183 -4.74 15.39 -10.07
CA SER A 183 -5.53 16.49 -9.52
C SER A 183 -4.88 17.85 -9.79
N ALA A 184 -5.71 18.85 -10.08
CA ALA A 184 -5.25 20.22 -10.25
C ALA A 184 -4.61 20.79 -8.96
N ASP A 185 -5.14 20.41 -7.79
CA ASP A 185 -4.61 20.84 -6.50
C ASP A 185 -3.18 20.34 -6.26
N THR A 186 -2.93 19.04 -6.45
CA THR A 186 -1.58 18.46 -6.28
C THR A 186 -0.60 19.00 -7.31
N LYS A 187 -1.03 19.23 -8.56
CA LYS A 187 -0.22 19.93 -9.58
C LYS A 187 0.16 21.34 -9.16
N ASN A 188 -0.82 22.14 -8.72
CA ASN A 188 -0.58 23.50 -8.25
C ASN A 188 0.38 23.53 -7.06
N LYS A 189 0.26 22.56 -6.14
CA LYS A 189 1.20 22.41 -5.03
C LYS A 189 2.61 22.03 -5.50
N ALA A 190 2.75 21.13 -6.49
CA ALA A 190 4.03 20.80 -7.10
C ALA A 190 4.71 22.01 -7.75
N GLU A 191 3.97 22.79 -8.53
CA GLU A 191 4.45 24.04 -9.13
C GLU A 191 4.88 25.06 -8.07
N ALA A 192 4.09 25.22 -7.00
CA ALA A 192 4.45 26.10 -5.89
C ALA A 192 5.72 25.64 -5.18
N MET A 193 5.95 24.33 -5.03
CA MET A 193 7.19 23.79 -4.46
C MET A 193 8.40 24.08 -5.36
N LYS A 194 8.27 23.85 -6.67
CA LYS A 194 9.30 24.18 -7.66
C LYS A 194 9.65 25.67 -7.62
N LYS A 195 8.65 26.54 -7.65
CA LYS A 195 8.85 28.00 -7.58
C LYS A 195 9.64 28.39 -6.34
N LYS A 196 9.21 27.92 -5.16
CA LYS A 196 9.91 28.19 -3.88
C LYS A 196 11.34 27.65 -3.86
N LEU A 197 11.60 26.52 -4.52
CA LEU A 197 12.95 25.96 -4.61
C LEU A 197 13.87 26.85 -5.45
N LEU A 198 13.40 27.33 -6.60
CA LEU A 198 14.18 28.19 -7.50
C LEU A 198 14.36 29.60 -6.93
N GLU A 199 13.38 30.12 -6.19
CA GLU A 199 13.53 31.43 -5.52
C GLU A 199 14.55 31.40 -4.37
N ALA A 200 14.81 30.22 -3.80
CA ALA A 200 15.77 30.05 -2.70
C ALA A 200 17.24 30.00 -3.16
N TYR A 201 17.53 29.76 -4.45
CA TYR A 201 18.87 29.49 -4.97
C TYR A 201 19.13 30.14 -6.33
#